data_AF-A0A7W1Q3Z0-F1
#
_entry.id   AF-A0A7W1Q3Z0-F1
#
_cell.length_a   1.000
_cell.length_b   1.000
_cell.length_c   1.000
_cell.angle_alpha   90.00
_cell.angle_beta   90.00
_cell.angle_gamma   90.00
#
_symmetry.space_group_name_H-M   'P 1'
#
loop_
_entity.id
_entity.type
_entity.pdbx_description
1 polymer ?
#
loop_
_entity_poly.entity_id
_entity_poly.type
_entity_poly.pdbx_seq_one_letter_code
_entity_poly.pdbx_strand_id
1 'polypeptide(L)'
;MNLRRVMLAAVLLTTGGGPTAVVRAHSAAVTSSVPAAPAVDPYLVAFPGETYSAEAAAARAHHLLSWEELPPGAQPMARPAGALSAPRSVLARNLLIRSRWWRVAGSATDTLAFLRSHPPAGLGRTSSHQGPGGSTELRFRRYDGRAALAVTVQPWNGKAFLRVDGEDVWLPRRLALENIPFSTKVVELGSARLTSGKAGKATHLRYAGPDVVKLVSLLDYALPRAPSPCVAALTGSRTTTTFRLGHRVVVFQWDDSACDVVKVAVNGRAATSLTGRRFLGQLVDYMMTEKP
;
A
#
# COMPACT_ATOMS: atom_id res chain seq x y z
N MET A 1 51.51 -32.95 -33.02
CA MET A 1 52.10 -33.96 -32.12
C MET A 1 51.00 -34.46 -31.20
N ASN A 2 50.31 -35.54 -31.59
CA ASN A 2 50.63 -36.94 -31.31
C ASN A 2 50.32 -37.40 -29.87
N LEU A 3 49.31 -38.28 -29.80
CA LEU A 3 49.24 -39.52 -28.99
C LEU A 3 48.99 -39.32 -27.48
N ARG A 4 48.15 -40.07 -26.76
CA ARG A 4 47.67 -41.46 -26.94
C ARG A 4 46.43 -41.75 -26.08
N ARG A 5 45.58 -42.65 -26.57
CA ARG A 5 44.59 -43.48 -25.86
C ARG A 5 45.25 -44.40 -24.82
N VAL A 6 44.40 -45.20 -24.14
CA VAL A 6 44.59 -46.58 -23.57
C VAL A 6 44.38 -46.59 -22.03
N MET A 7 43.65 -47.47 -21.33
CA MET A 7 43.23 -48.88 -21.50
C MET A 7 41.86 -49.18 -20.86
N LEU A 8 41.20 -50.19 -21.43
CA LEU A 8 40.19 -51.09 -20.84
C LEU A 8 40.78 -51.92 -19.68
N ALA A 9 39.94 -52.27 -18.70
CA ALA A 9 40.11 -53.52 -17.95
C ALA A 9 38.73 -54.11 -17.64
N ALA A 10 38.47 -55.30 -18.19
CA ALA A 10 37.30 -56.14 -17.96
C ALA A 10 37.81 -57.50 -17.45
N VAL A 11 37.31 -57.94 -16.29
CA VAL A 11 37.57 -59.22 -15.59
C VAL A 11 36.53 -59.25 -14.45
N LEU A 12 35.74 -60.27 -14.10
CA LEU A 12 35.56 -61.66 -14.53
C LEU A 12 34.13 -62.09 -14.11
N LEU A 13 33.50 -63.02 -14.84
CA LEU A 13 32.30 -63.75 -14.44
C LEU A 13 32.61 -64.73 -13.31
N THR A 14 31.75 -64.81 -12.30
CA THR A 14 31.60 -66.01 -11.46
C THR A 14 30.11 -66.35 -11.31
N THR A 15 29.79 -67.60 -11.63
CA THR A 15 28.51 -68.26 -11.41
C THR A 15 28.51 -68.91 -10.03
N GLY A 16 27.41 -68.80 -9.29
CA GLY A 16 27.24 -69.47 -8.00
C GLY A 16 25.81 -69.32 -7.50
N GLY A 17 25.17 -70.45 -7.20
CA GLY A 17 23.73 -70.61 -6.98
C GLY A 17 23.15 -69.91 -5.74
N GLY A 18 21.82 -69.75 -5.76
CA GLY A 18 21.02 -69.33 -4.61
C GLY A 18 21.09 -70.32 -3.43
N PRO A 19 20.48 -70.01 -2.27
CA PRO A 19 19.05 -69.69 -2.23
C PRO A 19 18.63 -68.60 -1.21
N THR A 20 17.32 -68.32 -1.26
CA THR A 20 16.46 -67.78 -0.18
C THR A 20 16.66 -66.32 0.24
N ALA A 21 15.71 -65.51 -0.24
CA ALA A 21 15.41 -64.18 0.24
C ALA A 21 15.02 -64.18 1.74
N VAL A 22 15.66 -63.29 2.49
CA VAL A 22 15.04 -62.64 3.67
C VAL A 22 15.14 -61.15 3.41
N VAL A 23 14.08 -60.58 2.84
CA VAL A 23 13.94 -59.12 2.71
C VAL A 23 13.62 -58.58 4.10
N ARG A 24 14.67 -58.20 4.83
CA ARG A 24 14.52 -57.40 6.05
C ARG A 24 14.28 -55.96 5.59
N ALA A 25 13.04 -55.52 5.65
CA ALA A 25 12.69 -54.12 5.44
C ALA A 25 13.32 -53.29 6.58
N HIS A 26 14.48 -52.71 6.33
CA HIS A 26 15.00 -51.63 7.17
C HIS A 26 14.18 -50.39 6.84
N SER A 27 13.23 -50.05 7.72
CA SER A 27 12.65 -48.70 7.80
C SER A 27 13.76 -47.73 8.16
N ALA A 28 14.51 -47.27 7.16
CA ALA A 28 15.30 -46.07 7.29
C ALA A 28 14.31 -44.91 7.45
N ALA A 29 14.22 -44.37 8.67
CA ALA A 29 13.53 -43.12 8.91
C ALA A 29 14.24 -42.05 8.08
N VAL A 30 13.66 -41.69 6.94
CA VAL A 30 14.04 -40.51 6.19
C VAL A 30 13.64 -39.33 7.05
N THR A 31 14.54 -38.86 7.91
CA THR A 31 14.44 -37.53 8.50
C THR A 31 14.59 -36.54 7.34
N SER A 32 13.44 -36.16 6.77
CA SER A 32 13.32 -35.05 5.86
C SER A 32 13.76 -33.80 6.61
N SER A 33 15.03 -33.41 6.44
CA SER A 33 15.50 -32.10 6.85
C SER A 33 14.81 -31.09 5.94
N VAL A 34 13.63 -30.61 6.37
CA VAL A 34 12.98 -29.47 5.74
C VAL A 34 13.98 -28.31 5.84
N PRO A 35 14.51 -27.79 4.73
CA PRO A 35 15.38 -26.63 4.79
C PRO A 35 14.61 -25.51 5.48
N ALA A 36 15.20 -24.96 6.55
CA ALA A 36 14.63 -23.84 7.26
C ALA A 36 14.28 -22.75 6.25
N ALA A 37 13.02 -22.33 6.24
CA ALA A 37 12.56 -21.25 5.38
C ALA A 37 13.52 -20.06 5.57
N PRO A 38 14.00 -19.43 4.48
CA PRO A 38 14.87 -18.28 4.60
C PRO A 38 14.19 -17.26 5.50
N ALA A 39 14.91 -16.78 6.51
CA ALA A 39 14.43 -15.75 7.41
C ALA A 39 13.97 -14.56 6.56
N VAL A 40 12.67 -14.33 6.51
CA VAL A 40 12.10 -13.18 5.81
C VAL A 40 12.63 -11.94 6.52
N ASP A 41 13.27 -11.09 5.75
CA ASP A 41 13.88 -9.83 6.21
C ASP A 41 12.86 -9.02 7.03
N PRO A 42 13.14 -8.68 8.31
CA PRO A 42 12.24 -7.91 9.16
C PRO A 42 12.01 -6.47 8.65
N TYR A 43 12.62 -6.05 7.56
CA TYR A 43 12.23 -4.80 6.89
C TYR A 43 10.98 -4.94 6.00
N LEU A 44 10.46 -6.16 5.80
CA LEU A 44 9.11 -6.43 5.29
C LEU A 44 8.08 -6.58 6.43
N VAL A 45 8.33 -5.95 7.57
CA VAL A 45 7.37 -5.90 8.67
C VAL A 45 6.08 -5.26 8.16
N ALA A 46 5.05 -6.09 8.13
CA ALA A 46 3.69 -5.64 8.06
C ALA A 46 3.51 -4.53 9.10
N PHE A 47 3.05 -3.34 8.72
CA PHE A 47 2.70 -2.32 9.72
C PHE A 47 1.70 -2.97 10.69
N PRO A 48 2.07 -3.22 11.96
CA PRO A 48 1.17 -3.88 12.88
C PRO A 48 0.00 -2.92 13.14
N GLY A 49 -1.19 -3.28 12.65
CA GLY A 49 -2.41 -2.51 12.82
C GLY A 49 -3.21 -2.18 11.56
N GLU A 50 -2.93 -2.72 10.38
CA GLU A 50 -3.67 -2.34 9.16
C GLU A 50 -5.20 -2.49 9.25
N THR A 51 -5.92 -1.42 8.91
CA THR A 51 -7.40 -1.34 8.85
C THR A 51 -7.96 -1.99 7.61
N TYR A 52 -7.90 -3.31 7.62
CA TYR A 52 -8.62 -4.11 6.65
C TYR A 52 -10.14 -4.13 6.90
N SER A 53 -10.59 -3.63 8.04
CA SER A 53 -12.01 -3.51 8.38
C SER A 53 -12.41 -2.05 8.60
N ALA A 54 -13.67 -1.75 8.24
CA ALA A 54 -14.30 -0.47 8.55
C ALA A 54 -14.33 -0.21 10.07
N GLU A 55 -14.54 -1.24 10.89
CA GLU A 55 -14.57 -1.12 12.35
C GLU A 55 -13.24 -0.62 12.92
N ALA A 56 -12.11 -1.20 12.51
CA ALA A 56 -10.81 -0.77 12.99
C ALA A 56 -10.51 0.68 12.55
N ALA A 57 -10.99 1.11 11.37
CA ALA A 57 -10.78 2.47 10.88
C ALA A 57 -11.67 3.45 11.66
N ALA A 58 -12.90 3.06 11.98
CA ALA A 58 -13.75 3.83 12.87
C ALA A 58 -13.15 3.98 14.28
N ALA A 59 -12.57 2.90 14.83
CA ALA A 59 -11.91 2.93 16.13
C ALA A 59 -10.70 3.87 16.14
N ARG A 60 -9.87 3.84 15.09
CA ARG A 60 -8.74 4.77 14.96
C ARG A 60 -9.16 6.21 14.69
N ALA A 61 -10.16 6.43 13.84
CA ALA A 61 -10.76 7.75 13.66
C ALA A 61 -11.27 8.30 14.99
N HIS A 62 -11.92 7.46 15.82
CA HIS A 62 -12.33 7.87 17.16
C HIS A 62 -11.15 8.16 18.09
N HIS A 63 -10.13 7.30 18.10
CA HIS A 63 -8.93 7.49 18.92
C HIS A 63 -8.17 8.77 18.56
N LEU A 64 -8.14 9.16 17.28
CA LEU A 64 -7.51 10.43 16.87
C LEU A 64 -8.14 11.65 17.53
N LEU A 65 -9.43 11.61 17.87
CA LEU A 65 -10.07 12.70 18.60
C LEU A 65 -9.53 12.88 20.03
N SER A 66 -8.84 11.89 20.62
CA SER A 66 -8.18 12.10 21.92
C SER A 66 -6.89 12.91 21.82
N TRP A 67 -6.44 13.23 20.61
CA TRP A 67 -5.21 14.00 20.33
C TRP A 67 -5.53 15.46 20.01
N GLU A 68 -6.79 15.88 20.18
CA GLU A 68 -7.20 17.25 19.91
C GLU A 68 -6.53 18.25 20.87
N GLU A 69 -5.78 19.20 20.31
CA GLU A 69 -5.22 20.33 21.04
C GLU A 69 -6.08 21.55 20.77
N LEU A 70 -6.90 21.93 21.75
CA LEU A 70 -7.91 22.97 21.61
C LEU A 70 -7.46 24.27 22.29
N PRO A 71 -7.86 25.44 21.77
CA PRO A 71 -7.60 26.71 22.45
C PRO A 71 -8.16 26.71 23.87
N PRO A 72 -7.49 27.38 24.83
CA PRO A 72 -8.01 27.54 26.19
C PRO A 72 -9.44 28.07 26.21
N GLY A 73 -10.30 27.45 27.02
CA GLY A 73 -11.70 27.83 27.13
C GLY A 73 -12.61 27.32 26.00
N ALA A 74 -12.13 26.42 25.13
CA ALA A 74 -13.00 25.72 24.19
C ALA A 74 -14.09 24.93 24.93
N GLN A 75 -15.35 25.13 24.53
CA GLN A 75 -16.52 24.49 25.14
C GLN A 75 -17.12 23.47 24.17
N PRO A 76 -17.32 22.20 24.59
CA PRO A 76 -17.89 21.18 23.72
C PRO A 76 -19.33 21.54 23.34
N MET A 77 -19.71 21.16 22.12
CA MET A 77 -21.04 21.36 21.56
C MET A 77 -21.64 20.02 21.14
N ALA A 78 -22.92 19.81 21.45
CA ALA A 78 -23.65 18.61 21.04
C ALA A 78 -24.01 18.60 19.54
N ARG A 79 -24.01 19.77 18.88
CA ARG A 79 -24.35 19.94 17.47
C ARG A 79 -23.45 20.99 16.81
N PRO A 80 -23.17 20.87 15.50
CA PRO A 80 -22.41 21.87 14.76
C PRO A 80 -23.13 23.21 14.66
N ALA A 81 -22.37 24.30 14.57
CA ALA A 81 -22.88 25.61 14.19
C ALA A 81 -22.64 25.90 12.69
N GLY A 82 -23.62 26.51 12.03
CA GLY A 82 -23.50 26.99 10.65
C GLY A 82 -23.01 25.93 9.66
N ALA A 83 -21.98 26.27 8.88
CA ALA A 83 -21.42 25.43 7.82
C ALA A 83 -20.60 24.22 8.33
N LEU A 84 -20.49 24.00 9.64
CA LEU A 84 -19.73 22.88 10.21
C LEU A 84 -20.49 21.53 10.20
N SER A 85 -21.69 21.47 9.63
CA SER A 85 -22.52 20.26 9.61
C SER A 85 -21.93 19.12 8.76
N ALA A 86 -21.22 19.45 7.68
CA ALA A 86 -20.61 18.47 6.78
C ALA A 86 -19.07 18.46 6.90
N PRO A 87 -18.44 17.28 6.83
CA PRO A 87 -16.99 17.20 6.71
C PRO A 87 -16.57 17.79 5.39
N ARG A 88 -15.39 18.40 5.38
CA ARG A 88 -14.86 18.99 4.16
C ARG A 88 -14.27 17.93 3.23
N SER A 89 -13.69 16.87 3.79
CA SER A 89 -13.16 15.76 3.00
C SER A 89 -14.24 14.70 2.76
N VAL A 90 -14.75 14.61 1.54
CA VAL A 90 -15.77 13.61 1.13
C VAL A 90 -15.34 12.76 -0.06
N LEU A 91 -14.05 12.79 -0.44
CA LEU A 91 -13.62 12.25 -1.74
C LEU A 91 -13.31 10.75 -1.74
N ALA A 92 -13.30 10.08 -0.59
CA ALA A 92 -13.06 8.64 -0.52
C ALA A 92 -14.30 7.91 -0.02
N ARG A 93 -14.86 6.99 -0.82
CA ARG A 93 -16.00 6.13 -0.41
C ARG A 93 -15.75 5.31 0.85
N ASN A 94 -14.48 5.05 1.17
CA ASN A 94 -14.06 4.28 2.34
C ASN A 94 -13.51 5.18 3.47
N LEU A 95 -13.71 6.50 3.36
CA LEU A 95 -13.36 7.43 4.43
C LEU A 95 -14.38 7.30 5.56
N LEU A 96 -13.89 6.99 6.76
CA LEU A 96 -14.67 7.05 7.97
C LEU A 96 -14.27 8.28 8.76
N ILE A 97 -15.30 8.98 9.22
CA ILE A 97 -15.16 10.24 9.94
C ILE A 97 -15.85 10.09 11.30
N ARG A 98 -15.18 10.56 12.33
CA ARG A 98 -15.74 10.79 13.66
C ARG A 98 -15.52 12.25 14.00
N SER A 99 -16.60 12.93 14.37
CA SER A 99 -16.60 14.38 14.53
C SER A 99 -16.95 14.77 15.96
N ARG A 100 -16.36 15.87 16.39
CA ARG A 100 -16.75 16.62 17.58
C ARG A 100 -16.75 18.11 17.25
N TRP A 101 -17.43 18.90 18.07
CA TRP A 101 -17.63 20.32 17.84
C TRP A 101 -17.38 21.14 19.10
N TRP A 102 -16.85 22.35 18.92
CA TRP A 102 -16.60 23.27 20.02
C TRP A 102 -16.94 24.70 19.65
N ARG A 103 -17.24 25.48 20.68
CA ARG A 103 -17.26 26.93 20.64
C ARG A 103 -16.01 27.46 21.34
N VAL A 104 -15.36 28.45 20.73
CA VAL A 104 -14.19 29.13 21.31
C VAL A 104 -14.56 30.60 21.54
N ALA A 105 -14.12 31.17 22.66
CA ALA A 105 -14.48 32.54 23.04
C ALA A 105 -13.82 33.62 22.15
N GLY A 106 -12.65 33.31 21.57
CA GLY A 106 -11.88 34.22 20.72
C GLY A 106 -12.30 34.25 19.25
N SER A 107 -11.54 35.01 18.46
CA SER A 107 -11.75 35.12 17.02
C SER A 107 -11.28 33.87 16.26
N ALA A 108 -11.76 33.69 15.03
CA ALA A 108 -11.28 32.63 14.15
C ALA A 108 -9.79 32.79 13.82
N THR A 109 -9.31 34.03 13.72
CA THR A 109 -7.89 34.35 13.47
C THR A 109 -7.01 33.88 14.63
N ASP A 110 -7.38 34.21 15.88
CA ASP A 110 -6.61 33.80 17.07
C ASP A 110 -6.67 32.29 17.27
N THR A 111 -7.83 31.69 17.01
CA THR A 111 -8.02 30.24 17.05
C THR A 111 -7.12 29.53 16.05
N LEU A 112 -7.03 30.04 14.81
CA LEU A 112 -6.12 29.51 13.80
C LEU A 112 -4.65 29.72 14.17
N ALA A 113 -4.31 30.87 14.75
CA ALA A 113 -2.95 31.14 15.23
C ALA A 113 -2.54 30.13 16.30
N PHE A 114 -3.42 29.89 17.29
CA PHE A 114 -3.21 28.89 18.34
C PHE A 114 -2.99 27.49 17.74
N LEU A 115 -3.91 27.02 16.89
CA LEU A 115 -3.81 25.67 16.29
C LEU A 115 -2.56 25.48 15.43
N ARG A 116 -2.01 26.56 14.87
CA ARG A 116 -0.76 26.51 14.10
C ARG A 116 0.48 26.43 14.98
N SER A 117 0.46 27.05 16.16
CA SER A 117 1.56 27.00 17.12
C SER A 117 1.49 25.81 18.09
N HIS A 118 0.32 25.16 18.19
CA HIS A 118 0.08 24.01 19.05
C HIS A 118 -0.45 22.82 18.24
N PRO A 119 0.38 22.22 17.36
CA PRO A 119 -0.02 20.99 16.68
C PRO A 119 -0.21 19.86 17.71
N PRO A 120 -1.19 18.96 17.51
CA PRO A 120 -1.33 17.74 18.28
C PRO A 120 -0.01 16.98 18.46
N ALA A 121 0.26 16.55 19.70
CA ALA A 121 1.49 15.83 20.02
C ALA A 121 1.67 14.61 19.09
N GLY A 122 2.84 14.51 18.47
CA GLY A 122 3.17 13.41 17.55
C GLY A 122 2.51 13.47 16.17
N LEU A 123 1.79 14.55 15.82
CA LEU A 123 1.29 14.81 14.47
C LEU A 123 1.95 16.07 13.88
N GLY A 124 2.29 16.01 12.58
CA GLY A 124 2.74 17.17 11.82
C GLY A 124 1.59 17.79 11.02
N ARG A 125 1.61 19.11 10.83
CA ARG A 125 0.67 19.79 9.95
C ARG A 125 1.00 19.48 8.48
N THR A 126 0.05 18.92 7.75
CA THR A 126 0.26 18.51 6.35
C THR A 126 -0.39 19.44 5.32
N SER A 127 -1.47 20.14 5.69
CA SER A 127 -2.16 21.04 4.75
C SER A 127 -3.07 22.05 5.45
N SER A 128 -3.43 23.10 4.70
CA SER A 128 -4.36 24.15 5.10
C SER A 128 -5.21 24.53 3.89
N HIS A 129 -6.53 24.60 4.05
CA HIS A 129 -7.44 24.96 2.96
C HIS A 129 -8.48 25.99 3.42
N GLN A 130 -8.79 27.00 2.60
CA GLN A 130 -9.89 27.94 2.85
C GLN A 130 -11.20 27.41 2.27
N GLY A 131 -12.24 27.32 3.08
CA GLY A 131 -13.54 26.74 2.74
C GLY A 131 -14.66 27.78 2.64
N PRO A 132 -15.88 27.32 2.34
CA PRO A 132 -17.06 28.18 2.30
C PRO A 132 -17.26 28.95 3.61
N GLY A 133 -17.87 30.13 3.53
CA GLY A 133 -18.19 30.95 4.70
C GLY A 133 -16.97 31.46 5.45
N GLY A 134 -15.78 31.50 4.83
CA GLY A 134 -14.54 31.91 5.48
C GLY A 134 -13.96 30.86 6.43
N SER A 135 -14.43 29.61 6.38
CA SER A 135 -13.84 28.53 7.17
C SER A 135 -12.40 28.25 6.75
N THR A 136 -11.59 27.73 7.66
CA THR A 136 -10.26 27.24 7.36
C THR A 136 -10.08 25.87 7.98
N GLU A 137 -9.68 24.88 7.17
CA GLU A 137 -9.32 23.54 7.63
C GLU A 137 -7.81 23.44 7.75
N LEU A 138 -7.34 22.93 8.89
CA LEU A 138 -5.98 22.47 9.12
C LEU A 138 -5.98 20.96 9.25
N ARG A 139 -5.03 20.28 8.60
CA ARG A 139 -4.87 18.81 8.71
C ARG A 139 -3.56 18.46 9.38
N PHE A 140 -3.63 17.51 10.31
CA PHE A 140 -2.51 16.97 11.08
C PHE A 140 -2.43 15.45 10.90
N ARG A 141 -1.24 14.94 10.58
CA ARG A 141 -0.99 13.50 10.34
C ARG A 141 0.41 13.13 10.80
N ARG A 142 0.63 11.84 11.05
CA ARG A 142 1.99 11.29 10.99
C ARG A 142 2.46 11.24 9.54
N TYR A 143 3.76 11.36 9.32
CA TYR A 143 4.32 11.45 7.96
C TYR A 143 4.05 10.19 7.11
N ASP A 144 3.89 9.04 7.78
CA ASP A 144 3.55 7.74 7.21
C ASP A 144 2.04 7.39 7.32
N GLY A 145 1.24 8.29 7.91
CA GLY A 145 -0.12 7.98 8.34
C GLY A 145 -1.20 8.28 7.30
N ARG A 146 -2.07 7.30 7.06
CA ARG A 146 -3.32 7.49 6.31
C ARG A 146 -4.39 8.21 7.13
N ALA A 147 -4.39 7.94 8.43
CA ALA A 147 -5.31 8.53 9.38
C ALA A 147 -4.90 9.98 9.71
N ALA A 148 -5.88 10.84 9.96
CA ALA A 148 -5.68 12.27 10.10
C ALA A 148 -6.61 12.90 11.12
N LEU A 149 -6.10 13.92 11.80
CA LEU A 149 -6.93 14.86 12.52
C LEU A 149 -7.13 16.10 11.63
N ALA A 150 -8.37 16.36 11.22
CA ALA A 150 -8.74 17.57 10.48
C ALA A 150 -9.49 18.52 11.41
N VAL A 151 -9.03 19.76 11.51
CA VAL A 151 -9.63 20.80 12.36
C VAL A 151 -10.14 21.92 11.46
N THR A 152 -11.45 22.09 11.38
CA THR A 152 -12.10 23.17 10.64
C THR A 152 -12.54 24.27 11.59
N VAL A 153 -12.02 25.48 11.37
CA VAL A 153 -12.40 26.71 12.09
C VAL A 153 -13.40 27.48 11.25
N GLN A 154 -14.56 27.81 11.80
CA GLN A 154 -15.59 28.63 11.17
C GLN A 154 -15.77 29.93 11.96
N PRO A 155 -15.57 31.11 11.35
CA PRO A 155 -16.00 32.38 11.95
C PRO A 155 -17.54 32.47 11.95
N TRP A 156 -18.13 32.83 13.09
CA TRP A 156 -19.57 33.10 13.17
C TRP A 156 -19.89 34.06 14.32
N ASN A 157 -20.61 35.15 14.04
CA ASN A 157 -20.99 36.18 15.02
C ASN A 157 -19.82 36.65 15.91
N GLY A 158 -18.66 36.95 15.30
CA GLY A 158 -17.45 37.41 15.99
C GLY A 158 -16.72 36.35 16.82
N LYS A 159 -17.20 35.10 16.82
CA LYS A 159 -16.59 33.97 17.55
C LYS A 159 -16.05 32.93 16.59
N ALA A 160 -15.23 32.02 17.11
CA ALA A 160 -14.79 30.84 16.40
C ALA A 160 -15.57 29.59 16.83
N PHE A 161 -15.94 28.79 15.84
CA PHE A 161 -16.49 27.46 16.03
C PHE A 161 -15.56 26.44 15.40
N LEU A 162 -15.38 25.32 16.08
CA LEU A 162 -14.50 24.25 15.65
C LEU A 162 -15.31 23.01 15.32
N ARG A 163 -14.91 22.34 14.25
CA ARG A 163 -15.18 20.93 13.98
C ARG A 163 -13.84 20.21 13.94
N VAL A 164 -13.70 19.15 14.71
CA VAL A 164 -12.52 18.28 14.65
C VAL A 164 -13.02 16.92 14.18
N ASP A 165 -12.40 16.46 13.11
CA ASP A 165 -12.66 15.19 12.47
C ASP A 165 -11.45 14.29 12.67
N GLY A 166 -11.66 13.17 13.36
CA GLY A 166 -10.79 12.02 13.23
C GLY A 166 -11.17 11.29 11.95
N GLU A 167 -10.24 11.19 11.03
CA GLU A 167 -10.43 10.64 9.70
C GLU A 167 -9.54 9.40 9.54
N ASP A 168 -10.10 8.30 9.06
CA ASP A 168 -9.30 7.17 8.60
C ASP A 168 -9.94 6.52 7.38
N VAL A 169 -9.12 5.92 6.54
CA VAL A 169 -9.57 5.19 5.36
C VAL A 169 -9.40 3.71 5.63
N TRP A 170 -10.49 2.96 5.56
CA TRP A 170 -10.40 1.50 5.57
C TRP A 170 -10.09 0.98 4.16
N LEU A 171 -9.21 -0.02 4.09
CA LEU A 171 -8.76 -0.56 2.83
C LEU A 171 -9.17 -2.02 2.78
N PRO A 172 -10.23 -2.36 2.03
CA PRO A 172 -10.65 -3.75 1.91
C PRO A 172 -9.48 -4.59 1.43
N ARG A 173 -9.31 -5.77 2.01
CA ARG A 173 -8.35 -6.75 1.51
C ARG A 173 -8.62 -7.04 0.03
N ARG A 174 -7.54 -7.30 -0.70
CA ARG A 174 -7.63 -7.86 -2.03
C ARG A 174 -8.33 -9.21 -1.97
N LEU A 175 -9.22 -9.47 -2.92
CA LEU A 175 -9.78 -10.80 -3.11
C LEU A 175 -8.66 -11.74 -3.60
N ALA A 176 -8.78 -13.03 -3.32
CA ALA A 176 -7.77 -14.02 -3.76
C ALA A 176 -7.53 -13.98 -5.28
N LEU A 177 -8.58 -13.72 -6.07
CA LEU A 177 -8.48 -13.55 -7.53
C LEU A 177 -7.65 -12.33 -7.94
N GLU A 178 -7.53 -11.33 -7.08
CA GLU A 178 -6.73 -10.15 -7.34
C GLU A 178 -5.26 -10.42 -7.08
N ASN A 179 -4.92 -11.30 -6.13
CA ASN A 179 -3.53 -11.65 -5.80
C ASN A 179 -2.83 -12.40 -6.94
N ILE A 180 -1.51 -12.26 -6.98
CA ILE A 180 -0.66 -12.97 -7.92
C ILE A 180 -0.47 -14.41 -7.41
N PRO A 181 -0.74 -15.44 -8.22
CA PRO A 181 -0.59 -16.82 -7.77
C PRO A 181 0.86 -17.12 -7.38
N PHE A 182 1.06 -17.79 -6.24
CA PHE A 182 2.38 -18.26 -5.79
C PHE A 182 3.06 -19.24 -6.78
N SER A 183 2.29 -19.82 -7.71
CA SER A 183 2.82 -20.64 -8.79
C SER A 183 3.56 -19.85 -9.88
N THR A 184 3.53 -18.51 -9.84
CA THR A 184 4.27 -17.65 -10.77
C THR A 184 5.76 -17.98 -10.72
N LYS A 185 6.33 -18.35 -11.87
CA LYS A 185 7.77 -18.69 -12.00
C LYS A 185 8.60 -17.63 -12.70
N VAL A 186 7.95 -16.77 -13.48
CA VAL A 186 8.59 -15.72 -14.26
C VAL A 186 7.70 -14.49 -14.14
N VAL A 187 8.35 -13.34 -13.97
CA VAL A 187 7.72 -12.02 -14.07
C VAL A 187 8.42 -11.25 -15.16
N GLU A 188 7.70 -10.91 -16.22
CA GLU A 188 8.16 -9.93 -17.19
C GLU A 188 7.61 -8.57 -16.81
N LEU A 189 8.50 -7.62 -16.54
CA LEU A 189 8.23 -6.24 -16.19
C LEU A 189 8.44 -5.38 -17.43
N GLY A 190 7.40 -4.69 -17.89
CA GLY A 190 7.54 -3.69 -18.96
C GLY A 190 7.09 -2.34 -18.47
N SER A 191 7.99 -1.34 -18.44
CA SER A 191 7.67 0.04 -18.05
C SER A 191 7.78 0.98 -19.25
N ALA A 192 6.74 1.77 -19.49
CA ALA A 192 6.75 2.84 -20.49
C ALA A 192 6.14 4.12 -19.91
N ARG A 193 6.85 5.24 -20.07
CA ARG A 193 6.35 6.59 -19.75
C ARG A 193 5.77 7.21 -21.02
N LEU A 194 4.50 7.58 -20.99
CA LEU A 194 3.82 8.32 -22.05
C LEU A 194 3.92 9.81 -21.73
N THR A 195 4.44 10.65 -22.63
CA THR A 195 4.48 12.11 -22.46
C THR A 195 3.75 12.76 -23.64
N SER A 196 2.73 13.57 -23.35
CA SER A 196 1.93 14.29 -24.37
C SER A 196 1.39 13.37 -25.49
N GLY A 197 0.91 12.18 -25.11
CA GLY A 197 0.37 11.19 -26.05
C GLY A 197 1.40 10.38 -26.83
N LYS A 198 2.71 10.67 -26.72
CA LYS A 198 3.78 9.86 -27.32
C LYS A 198 4.30 8.84 -26.31
N ALA A 199 4.36 7.57 -26.72
CA ALA A 199 4.98 6.50 -25.94
C ALA A 199 6.50 6.68 -25.95
N GLY A 200 7.10 6.81 -24.76
CA GLY A 200 8.54 6.65 -24.60
C GLY A 200 8.98 5.21 -24.85
N LYS A 201 10.29 4.99 -24.97
CA LYS A 201 10.87 3.65 -25.12
C LYS A 201 10.47 2.78 -23.92
N ALA A 202 9.83 1.64 -24.18
CA ALA A 202 9.53 0.68 -23.15
C ALA A 202 10.82 -0.01 -22.69
N THR A 203 11.02 -0.11 -21.39
CA THR A 203 12.10 -0.91 -20.82
C THR A 203 11.52 -2.23 -20.32
N HIS A 204 12.17 -3.33 -20.66
CA HIS A 204 11.70 -4.68 -20.36
C HIS A 204 12.73 -5.41 -19.50
N LEU A 205 12.28 -5.93 -18.37
CA LEU A 205 13.06 -6.80 -17.49
C LEU A 205 12.34 -8.13 -17.31
N ARG A 206 13.11 -9.19 -17.05
CA ARG A 206 12.59 -10.53 -16.80
C ARG A 206 13.21 -11.05 -15.51
N TYR A 207 12.36 -11.35 -14.55
CA TYR A 207 12.70 -11.96 -13.27
C TYR A 207 12.29 -13.43 -13.28
N ALA A 208 13.12 -14.27 -12.66
CA ALA A 208 12.85 -15.70 -12.49
C ALA A 208 13.39 -16.17 -11.13
N GLY A 209 12.94 -17.34 -10.67
CA GLY A 209 13.47 -17.94 -9.44
C GLY A 209 13.06 -17.21 -8.16
N PRO A 210 13.91 -17.14 -7.11
CA PRO A 210 13.58 -16.56 -5.82
C PRO A 210 13.10 -15.10 -5.87
N ASP A 211 13.62 -14.30 -6.81
CA ASP A 211 13.28 -12.88 -6.95
C ASP A 211 11.80 -12.67 -7.32
N VAL A 212 11.21 -13.64 -8.03
CA VAL A 212 9.77 -13.62 -8.35
C VAL A 212 8.93 -13.71 -7.10
N VAL A 213 9.31 -14.56 -6.13
CA VAL A 213 8.55 -14.72 -4.88
C VAL A 213 8.62 -13.43 -4.07
N LYS A 214 9.81 -12.84 -3.93
CA LYS A 214 10.00 -11.56 -3.22
C LYS A 214 9.18 -10.44 -3.86
N LEU A 215 9.23 -10.34 -5.20
CA LEU A 215 8.48 -9.34 -5.95
C LEU A 215 6.97 -9.51 -5.81
N VAL A 216 6.47 -10.74 -5.95
CA VAL A 216 5.04 -11.05 -5.78
C VAL A 216 4.57 -10.70 -4.38
N SER A 217 5.33 -11.09 -3.35
CA SER A 217 5.01 -10.76 -1.96
C SER A 217 4.97 -9.24 -1.73
N LEU A 218 5.93 -8.49 -2.29
CA LEU A 218 5.95 -7.02 -2.21
C LEU A 218 4.71 -6.40 -2.87
N LEU A 219 4.34 -6.85 -4.07
CA LEU A 219 3.18 -6.32 -4.80
C LEU A 219 1.86 -6.65 -4.12
N ASP A 220 1.71 -7.88 -3.62
CA ASP A 220 0.48 -8.32 -2.96
C ASP A 220 0.32 -7.72 -1.57
N TYR A 221 1.41 -7.47 -0.86
CA TYR A 221 1.39 -6.79 0.43
C TYR A 221 1.17 -5.27 0.29
N ALA A 222 1.89 -4.61 -0.60
CA ALA A 222 2.01 -3.16 -0.57
C ALA A 222 0.95 -2.39 -1.40
N LEU A 223 0.16 -3.09 -2.22
CA LEU A 223 -0.88 -2.47 -3.05
C LEU A 223 -2.29 -2.81 -2.56
N PRO A 224 -2.78 -2.23 -1.45
CA PRO A 224 -4.15 -2.45 -1.02
C PRO A 224 -5.14 -1.85 -2.01
N ARG A 225 -6.41 -2.30 -1.95
CA ARG A 225 -7.48 -1.72 -2.78
C ARG A 225 -7.59 -0.22 -2.55
N ALA A 226 -7.72 0.54 -3.63
CA ALA A 226 -7.87 1.98 -3.53
C ALA A 226 -9.21 2.33 -2.87
N PRO A 227 -9.24 3.34 -2.00
CA PRO A 227 -10.49 4.05 -1.75
C PRO A 227 -10.96 4.71 -3.06
N SER A 228 -12.21 4.47 -3.45
CA SER A 228 -12.82 5.00 -4.68
C SER A 228 -13.24 6.48 -4.56
N PRO A 229 -13.42 7.22 -5.69
CA PRO A 229 -12.51 7.43 -6.79
C PRO A 229 -11.89 8.84 -6.65
N CYS A 230 -10.58 8.91 -6.50
CA CYS A 230 -9.87 10.11 -6.91
C CYS A 230 -9.98 10.18 -8.44
N VAL A 231 -10.90 11.00 -8.96
CA VAL A 231 -11.12 11.19 -10.40
C VAL A 231 -10.06 12.17 -10.91
N ALA A 232 -8.77 11.84 -10.78
CA ALA A 232 -7.80 12.52 -11.62
C ALA A 232 -8.08 12.08 -13.05
N ALA A 233 -8.41 13.06 -13.89
CA ALA A 233 -8.18 12.89 -15.30
C ALA A 233 -6.70 12.53 -15.47
N LEU A 234 -6.40 11.49 -16.26
CA LEU A 234 -5.02 11.08 -16.53
C LEU A 234 -4.35 12.12 -17.43
N THR A 235 -4.12 13.32 -16.91
CA THR A 235 -3.55 14.48 -17.62
C THR A 235 -2.09 14.60 -17.20
N GLY A 236 -1.20 13.97 -17.95
CA GLY A 236 0.22 14.01 -17.66
C GLY A 236 0.96 12.75 -18.11
N SER A 237 2.15 12.57 -17.56
CA SER A 237 2.92 11.37 -17.82
C SER A 237 2.22 10.14 -17.26
N ARG A 238 1.98 9.14 -18.11
CA ARG A 238 1.40 7.86 -17.69
C ARG A 238 2.48 6.80 -17.69
N THR A 239 2.65 6.13 -16.56
CA THR A 239 3.49 4.94 -16.45
C THR A 239 2.61 3.71 -16.53
N THR A 240 2.94 2.81 -17.44
CA THR A 240 2.31 1.49 -17.55
C THR A 240 3.33 0.44 -17.20
N THR A 241 2.99 -0.41 -16.23
CA THR A 241 3.79 -1.57 -15.85
C THR A 241 3.01 -2.85 -16.12
N THR A 242 3.54 -3.69 -16.99
CA THR A 242 2.94 -5.01 -17.29
C THR A 242 3.70 -6.09 -16.55
N PHE A 243 2.96 -7.02 -15.93
CA PHE A 243 3.44 -8.24 -15.30
C PHE A 243 2.85 -9.43 -16.05
N ARG A 244 3.71 -10.28 -16.64
CA ARG A 244 3.28 -11.57 -17.19
C ARG A 244 3.60 -12.70 -16.21
N LEU A 245 2.58 -13.47 -15.85
CA LEU A 245 2.57 -14.50 -14.80
C LEU A 245 2.05 -15.80 -15.42
N GLY A 246 2.87 -16.43 -16.26
CA GLY A 246 2.41 -17.52 -17.14
C GLY A 246 1.35 -17.02 -18.14
N HIS A 247 0.15 -17.57 -18.09
CA HIS A 247 -0.98 -17.14 -18.96
C HIS A 247 -1.72 -15.90 -18.43
N ARG A 248 -1.42 -15.45 -17.22
CA ARG A 248 -2.08 -14.29 -16.62
C ARG A 248 -1.25 -13.03 -16.87
N VAL A 249 -1.88 -11.97 -17.36
CA VAL A 249 -1.27 -10.66 -17.54
C VAL A 249 -1.92 -9.67 -16.59
N VAL A 250 -1.13 -9.00 -15.76
CA VAL A 250 -1.59 -7.93 -14.88
C VAL A 250 -0.93 -6.63 -15.32
N VAL A 251 -1.73 -5.61 -15.60
CA VAL A 251 -1.25 -4.30 -16.02
C VAL A 251 -1.61 -3.29 -14.95
N PHE A 252 -0.60 -2.59 -14.43
CA PHE A 252 -0.74 -1.46 -13.54
C PHE A 252 -0.51 -0.17 -14.33
N GLN A 253 -1.42 0.78 -14.21
CA GLN A 253 -1.32 2.08 -14.85
C GLN A 253 -1.51 3.18 -13.82
N TRP A 254 -0.60 4.14 -13.81
CA TRP A 254 -0.71 5.34 -12.98
C TRP A 254 -0.14 6.53 -13.73
N ASP A 255 -0.39 7.72 -13.21
CA ASP A 255 0.14 8.96 -13.75
C ASP A 255 0.82 9.79 -12.67
N ASP A 256 1.30 10.97 -13.02
CA ASP A 256 1.85 11.94 -12.08
C ASP A 256 0.78 12.79 -11.37
N SER A 257 -0.50 12.37 -11.41
CA SER A 257 -1.54 13.11 -10.72
C SER A 257 -1.37 13.06 -9.20
N ALA A 258 -2.05 13.99 -8.52
CA ALA A 258 -2.12 14.02 -7.06
C ALA A 258 -2.85 12.80 -6.46
N CYS A 259 -3.51 11.99 -7.29
CA CYS A 259 -4.21 10.81 -6.85
C CYS A 259 -3.24 9.65 -6.62
N ASP A 260 -3.23 9.08 -5.42
CA ASP A 260 -2.49 7.86 -5.09
C ASP A 260 -3.26 6.62 -5.59
N VAL A 261 -3.60 6.60 -6.89
CA VAL A 261 -4.43 5.57 -7.54
C VAL A 261 -3.63 4.87 -8.63
N VAL A 262 -3.68 3.55 -8.61
CA VAL A 262 -3.14 2.65 -9.63
C VAL A 262 -4.30 1.90 -10.26
N LYS A 263 -4.56 2.12 -11.55
CA LYS A 263 -5.52 1.34 -12.31
C LYS A 263 -4.94 -0.04 -12.58
N VAL A 264 -5.77 -1.07 -12.43
CA VAL A 264 -5.36 -2.46 -12.66
C VAL A 264 -6.21 -3.07 -13.75
N ALA A 265 -5.57 -3.80 -14.66
CA ALA A 265 -6.25 -4.69 -15.58
C ALA A 265 -5.67 -6.11 -15.46
N VAL A 266 -6.54 -7.11 -15.47
CA VAL A 266 -6.17 -8.53 -15.44
C VAL A 266 -6.68 -9.17 -16.73
N ASN A 267 -5.77 -9.73 -17.53
CA ASN A 267 -6.06 -10.31 -18.85
C ASN A 267 -6.87 -9.35 -19.75
N GLY A 268 -6.50 -8.06 -19.74
CA GLY A 268 -7.16 -7.00 -20.50
C GLY A 268 -8.48 -6.49 -19.92
N ARG A 269 -9.02 -7.10 -18.85
CA ARG A 269 -10.24 -6.65 -18.17
C ARG A 269 -9.91 -5.72 -17.02
N ALA A 270 -10.61 -4.60 -16.90
CA ALA A 270 -10.46 -3.69 -15.77
C ALA A 270 -10.78 -4.41 -14.45
N ALA A 271 -9.90 -4.25 -13.46
CA ALA A 271 -10.08 -4.73 -12.09
C ALA A 271 -10.25 -3.52 -11.14
N THR A 272 -10.46 -3.80 -9.84
CA THR A 272 -10.50 -2.75 -8.83
C THR A 272 -9.16 -2.02 -8.77
N SER A 273 -9.18 -0.68 -8.83
CA SER A 273 -7.98 0.13 -8.66
C SER A 273 -7.35 -0.09 -7.28
N LEU A 274 -6.03 0.06 -7.21
CA LEU A 274 -5.23 -0.04 -5.98
C LEU A 274 -4.68 1.33 -5.57
N THR A 275 -4.25 1.46 -4.32
CA THR A 275 -3.54 2.65 -3.81
C THR A 275 -2.09 2.31 -3.47
N GLY A 276 -1.24 3.31 -3.23
CA GLY A 276 0.21 3.10 -3.11
C GLY A 276 0.97 3.32 -4.42
N ARG A 277 0.56 4.31 -5.23
CA ARG A 277 1.27 4.73 -6.45
C ARG A 277 2.74 5.04 -6.16
N ARG A 278 3.01 5.78 -5.08
CA ARG A 278 4.40 6.13 -4.70
C ARG A 278 5.24 4.89 -4.44
N PHE A 279 4.69 3.94 -3.69
CA PHE A 279 5.35 2.67 -3.43
C PHE A 279 5.59 1.91 -4.73
N LEU A 280 4.58 1.79 -5.60
CA LEU A 280 4.73 1.09 -6.88
C LEU A 280 5.79 1.74 -7.77
N GLY A 281 5.81 3.07 -7.83
CA GLY A 281 6.83 3.83 -8.56
C GLY A 281 8.23 3.53 -8.02
N GLN A 282 8.43 3.63 -6.71
CA GLN A 282 9.71 3.32 -6.06
C GLN A 282 10.14 1.87 -6.28
N LEU A 283 9.20 0.92 -6.15
CA LEU A 283 9.47 -0.50 -6.39
C LEU A 283 9.88 -0.75 -7.84
N VAL A 284 9.18 -0.14 -8.80
CA VAL A 284 9.54 -0.24 -10.22
C VAL A 284 10.89 0.41 -10.47
N ASP A 285 11.15 1.62 -9.99
CA ASP A 285 12.44 2.28 -10.17
C ASP A 285 13.60 1.47 -9.57
N TYR A 286 13.42 0.92 -8.36
CA TYR A 286 14.36 0.01 -7.72
C TYR A 286 14.64 -1.22 -8.59
N MET A 287 13.58 -1.90 -9.05
CA MET A 287 13.70 -3.03 -9.97
C MET A 287 14.33 -2.66 -11.31
N MET A 288 14.10 -1.46 -11.83
CA MET A 288 14.64 -1.05 -13.12
C MET A 288 16.13 -0.68 -13.04
N THR A 289 16.63 -0.38 -11.84
CA THR A 289 18.02 0.06 -11.59
C THR A 289 18.90 -1.08 -11.10
N GLU A 290 18.36 -1.98 -10.28
CA GLU A 290 19.02 -3.24 -9.95
C GLU A 290 18.89 -4.19 -11.16
N LYS A 291 19.98 -4.36 -11.91
CA LYS A 291 20.03 -5.43 -12.92
C LYS A 291 19.93 -6.78 -12.21
N PRO A 292 19.05 -7.69 -12.65
CA PRO A 292 19.04 -9.06 -12.15
C PRO A 292 20.34 -9.80 -12.47
#